data_AF-A0A7S2URE4-F1
#
_entry.id   AF-A0A7S2URE4-F1
#
_cell.length_a   1.000
_cell.length_b   1.000
_cell.length_c   1.000
_cell.angle_alpha   90.00
_cell.angle_beta   90.00
_cell.angle_gamma   90.00
#
_symmetry.space_group_name_H-M   'P 1'
#
loop_
_entity.id
_entity.type
_entity.pdbx_description
1 polymer ?
#
loop_
_entity_poly.entity_id
_entity_poly.type
_entity_poly.pdbx_seq_one_letter_code
_entity_poly.pdbx_strand_id
1 'polypeptide(L)'
;MALLTGLVIWITLLHHGCESMSVVGPSLANVQVPNWTDLRTGVLSTETGAQLEEGRDLRCVGRGPTHVDATLRLFDTDKDARVTLYRDSAAWCPYCQKVWIALEEKCIAYNVKTVPLNAYGDKPAWFSRLVDGGQLPAIEIDNNELVTESIDIIKRLDDDFP
;
A
#
# COMPACT_ATOMS: atom_id res chain seq x y z
N MET A 1 50.03 -37.99 52.18
CA MET A 1 48.57 -37.87 52.38
C MET A 1 47.90 -37.90 51.03
N ALA A 2 47.39 -39.06 50.63
CA ALA A 2 46.62 -39.23 49.41
C ALA A 2 45.59 -40.34 49.63
N LEU A 3 44.51 -40.24 48.85
CA LEU A 3 43.47 -41.24 48.52
C LEU A 3 42.11 -41.08 49.22
N LEU A 4 41.20 -40.42 48.48
CA LEU A 4 39.93 -40.95 47.95
C LEU A 4 38.92 -41.65 48.90
N THR A 5 37.79 -40.97 49.15
CA THR A 5 36.45 -41.55 49.41
C THR A 5 35.40 -40.56 48.84
N GLY A 6 34.67 -40.86 47.76
CA GLY A 6 33.35 -41.53 47.79
C GLY A 6 32.21 -40.49 47.88
N LEU A 7 31.71 -39.96 46.76
CA LEU A 7 30.47 -40.32 46.05
C LEU A 7 29.14 -40.09 46.85
N VAL A 8 28.23 -39.36 46.21
CA VAL A 8 26.76 -39.30 46.41
C VAL A 8 26.21 -38.45 47.56
N ILE A 9 26.04 -37.15 47.33
CA ILE A 9 24.95 -36.39 47.98
C ILE A 9 24.18 -35.55 46.95
N TRP A 10 23.09 -36.14 46.48
CA TRP A 10 21.78 -35.53 46.23
C TRP A 10 21.70 -34.26 45.37
N ILE A 11 21.52 -34.50 44.06
CA ILE A 11 20.77 -33.63 43.15
C ILE A 11 19.34 -33.53 43.68
N THR A 12 19.07 -32.52 44.52
CA THR A 12 17.70 -32.11 44.87
C THR A 12 17.72 -30.67 45.35
N LEU A 13 17.74 -29.72 44.40
CA LEU A 13 17.05 -28.46 44.59
C LEU A 13 16.20 -28.18 43.36
N LEU A 14 14.95 -28.64 43.51
CA LEU A 14 13.73 -27.96 43.08
C LEU A 14 13.68 -27.54 41.61
N HIS A 15 13.15 -28.48 40.84
CA HIS A 15 12.27 -28.21 39.70
C HIS A 15 11.39 -27.00 40.03
N HIS A 16 11.72 -25.82 39.51
CA HIS A 16 10.70 -24.82 39.26
C HIS A 16 9.79 -25.44 38.21
N GLY A 17 8.58 -25.82 38.63
CA GLY A 17 7.54 -26.25 37.73
C GLY A 17 7.43 -25.22 36.63
N CYS A 18 7.78 -25.63 35.40
CA CYS A 18 7.27 -24.97 34.22
C CYS A 18 5.78 -25.33 34.19
N GLU A 19 4.95 -24.60 34.94
CA GLU A 19 3.53 -24.61 34.70
C GLU A 19 3.36 -24.02 33.30
N SER A 20 3.15 -24.91 32.32
CA SER A 20 2.62 -24.52 31.03
C SER A 20 1.30 -23.83 31.30
N MET A 21 1.31 -22.50 31.32
CA MET A 21 0.09 -21.71 31.27
C MET A 21 -0.56 -22.02 29.93
N SER A 22 -1.48 -22.99 29.92
CA SER A 22 -2.37 -23.17 28.79
C SER A 22 -3.26 -21.94 28.77
N VAL A 23 -2.93 -20.98 27.92
CA VAL A 23 -3.83 -19.88 27.60
C VAL A 23 -5.02 -20.52 26.92
N VAL A 24 -6.08 -20.80 27.68
CA VAL A 24 -7.36 -21.22 27.12
C VAL A 24 -7.91 -19.98 26.41
N GLY A 25 -7.65 -19.90 25.11
CA GLY A 25 -8.28 -18.90 24.26
C GLY A 25 -9.81 -19.02 24.37
N PRO A 26 -10.56 -17.92 24.22
CA PRO A 26 -12.01 -17.97 24.27
C PRO A 26 -12.53 -19.02 23.29
N SER A 27 -13.43 -19.89 23.79
CA SER A 27 -14.05 -20.93 22.96
C SER A 27 -14.85 -20.29 21.82
N LEU A 28 -14.47 -20.60 20.58
CA LEU A 28 -15.19 -20.16 19.39
C LEU A 28 -16.49 -20.95 19.14
N ALA A 29 -16.83 -21.92 20.00
CA ALA A 29 -17.90 -22.89 19.77
C ALA A 29 -19.30 -22.26 19.57
N ASN A 30 -19.50 -21.01 20.01
CA ASN A 30 -20.77 -20.28 19.90
C ASN A 30 -20.63 -18.92 19.19
N VAL A 31 -19.54 -18.65 18.47
CA VAL A 31 -19.38 -17.39 17.74
C VAL A 31 -20.24 -17.45 16.47
N GLN A 32 -21.36 -16.73 16.49
CA GLN A 32 -22.13 -16.50 15.28
C GLN A 32 -21.39 -15.49 14.42
N VAL A 33 -20.80 -15.95 13.32
CA VAL A 33 -20.10 -15.08 12.38
C VAL A 33 -21.14 -14.36 11.51
N PRO A 34 -21.23 -13.02 11.54
CA PRO A 34 -22.14 -12.27 10.69
C PRO A 34 -21.79 -12.48 9.21
N ASN A 35 -22.79 -12.39 8.34
CA ASN A 35 -22.54 -12.43 6.89
C ASN A 35 -21.94 -11.09 6.41
N TRP A 36 -21.44 -11.05 5.17
CA TRP A 36 -20.83 -9.85 4.60
C TRP A 36 -21.76 -8.64 4.53
N THR A 37 -23.06 -8.86 4.33
CA THR A 37 -24.07 -7.79 4.30
C THR A 37 -24.25 -7.17 5.67
N ASP A 38 -24.34 -7.99 6.71
CA ASP A 38 -24.48 -7.52 8.10
C ASP A 38 -23.22 -6.74 8.51
N LEU A 39 -22.03 -7.25 8.17
CA LEU A 39 -20.76 -6.58 8.42
C LEU A 39 -20.68 -5.23 7.70
N ARG A 40 -21.02 -5.19 6.41
CA ARG A 40 -21.02 -3.94 5.63
C ARG A 40 -21.99 -2.93 6.24
N THR A 41 -23.20 -3.36 6.60
CA THR A 41 -24.21 -2.52 7.23
C THR A 41 -23.72 -1.97 8.57
N GLY A 42 -23.11 -2.83 9.40
CA GLY A 42 -22.51 -2.42 10.67
C GLY A 42 -21.40 -1.39 10.48
N VAL A 43 -20.46 -1.61 9.55
CA VAL A 43 -19.39 -0.65 9.24
C VAL A 43 -19.95 0.69 8.77
N LEU A 44 -20.86 0.67 7.79
CA LEU A 44 -21.46 1.89 7.22
C LEU A 44 -22.32 2.68 8.22
N SER A 45 -22.80 2.04 9.29
CA SER A 45 -23.52 2.72 10.37
C SER A 45 -22.62 3.59 11.24
N THR A 46 -21.31 3.37 11.20
CA THR A 46 -20.33 4.19 11.92
C THR A 46 -19.96 5.42 11.10
N GLU A 47 -19.61 6.53 11.77
CA GLU A 47 -19.11 7.74 11.12
C GLU A 47 -17.90 7.44 10.21
N THR A 48 -16.92 6.69 10.72
CA THR A 48 -15.72 6.32 9.95
C THR A 48 -16.05 5.48 8.73
N GLY A 49 -16.96 4.52 8.85
CA GLY A 49 -17.36 3.70 7.70
C GLY A 49 -18.07 4.50 6.62
N ALA A 50 -18.96 5.42 7.01
CA ALA A 50 -19.60 6.35 6.09
C ALA A 50 -18.58 7.27 5.38
N GLN A 51 -17.61 7.83 6.12
CA GLN A 51 -16.54 8.66 5.57
C GLN A 51 -15.63 7.89 4.59
N LEU A 52 -15.33 6.62 4.88
CA LEU A 52 -14.52 5.78 3.98
C LEU A 52 -15.26 5.47 2.67
N GLU A 53 -16.57 5.22 2.75
CA GLU A 53 -17.43 4.99 1.58
C GLU A 53 -17.56 6.26 0.73
N GLU A 54 -17.89 7.39 1.35
CA GLU A 54 -17.94 8.70 0.70
C GLU A 54 -16.60 9.06 0.06
N GLY A 55 -15.49 8.86 0.79
CA GLY A 55 -14.15 9.08 0.27
C GLY A 55 -13.86 8.21 -0.95
N ARG A 56 -14.35 6.95 -0.99
CA ARG A 56 -14.22 6.09 -2.16
C ARG A 56 -14.98 6.65 -3.35
N ASP A 57 -16.22 7.09 -3.15
CA ASP A 57 -17.05 7.64 -4.21
C ASP A 57 -16.46 8.95 -4.77
N LEU A 58 -15.93 9.82 -3.90
CA LEU A 58 -15.20 11.01 -4.30
C LEU A 58 -13.92 10.70 -5.09
N ARG A 59 -13.20 9.63 -4.74
CA ARG A 59 -12.01 9.18 -5.50
C ARG A 59 -12.38 8.68 -6.89
N CYS A 60 -13.52 8.02 -7.06
CA CYS A 60 -13.99 7.57 -8.37
C CYS A 60 -14.21 8.72 -9.36
N VAL A 61 -14.51 9.92 -8.86
CA VAL A 61 -14.67 11.14 -9.68
C VAL A 61 -13.50 12.11 -9.59
N GLY A 62 -12.37 11.69 -8.98
CA GLY A 62 -11.15 12.49 -8.89
C GLY A 62 -11.15 13.63 -7.86
N ARG A 63 -12.21 13.74 -7.04
CA ARG A 63 -12.38 14.80 -6.03
C ARG A 63 -11.99 14.36 -4.62
N GLY A 64 -11.81 13.07 -4.39
CA GLY A 64 -11.44 12.51 -3.09
C GLY A 64 -9.98 12.77 -2.71
N PRO A 65 -9.60 12.48 -1.45
CA PRO A 65 -8.21 12.57 -1.01
C PRO A 65 -7.33 11.58 -1.78
N THR A 66 -6.03 11.88 -1.81
CA THR A 66 -4.99 11.01 -2.39
C THR A 66 -5.07 9.61 -1.78
N HIS A 67 -5.12 8.57 -2.62
CA HIS A 67 -5.22 7.18 -2.15
C HIS A 67 -4.69 6.20 -3.20
N VAL A 68 -4.25 5.02 -2.75
CA VAL A 68 -3.64 3.98 -3.61
C VAL A 68 -4.59 3.39 -4.66
N ASP A 69 -5.89 3.51 -4.41
CA ASP A 69 -6.96 3.04 -5.29
C ASP A 69 -7.47 4.13 -6.25
N ALA A 70 -7.02 5.37 -6.10
CA ALA A 70 -7.46 6.47 -6.96
C ALA A 70 -6.86 6.30 -8.35
N THR A 71 -7.71 6.28 -9.37
CA THR A 71 -7.30 6.23 -10.79
C THR A 71 -7.29 7.60 -11.45
N LEU A 72 -7.82 8.62 -10.78
CA LEU A 72 -7.97 9.98 -11.26
C LEU A 72 -7.82 10.95 -10.08
N ARG A 73 -7.19 12.09 -10.33
CA ARG A 73 -7.11 13.22 -9.42
C ARG A 73 -7.30 14.51 -10.20
N LEU A 74 -8.35 15.28 -9.87
CA LEU A 74 -8.71 16.52 -10.55
C LEU A 74 -8.61 17.77 -9.65
N PHE A 75 -8.36 17.63 -8.34
CA PHE A 75 -8.33 18.75 -7.39
C PHE A 75 -9.59 19.63 -7.51
N ASP A 76 -9.43 20.90 -7.88
CA ASP A 76 -10.50 21.88 -8.10
C ASP A 76 -10.72 22.22 -9.59
N THR A 77 -10.06 21.53 -10.52
CA THR A 77 -10.22 21.77 -11.97
C THR A 77 -11.25 20.84 -12.61
N ASP A 78 -12.05 21.34 -13.54
CA ASP A 78 -12.95 20.54 -14.39
C ASP A 78 -12.30 20.14 -15.73
N LYS A 79 -11.06 20.57 -15.98
CA LYS A 79 -10.29 20.17 -17.15
C LYS A 79 -9.80 18.73 -17.01
N ASP A 80 -9.76 18.02 -18.12
CA ASP A 80 -9.17 16.68 -18.19
C ASP A 80 -7.70 16.70 -17.76
N ALA A 81 -7.29 15.63 -17.08
CA ALA A 81 -5.92 15.43 -16.65
C ALA A 81 -4.99 15.27 -17.86
N ARG A 82 -3.99 16.16 -17.96
CA ARG A 82 -2.96 16.14 -19.00
C ARG A 82 -1.86 15.11 -18.73
N VAL A 83 -1.69 14.72 -17.47
CA VAL A 83 -0.65 13.79 -17.04
C VAL A 83 -1.26 12.42 -16.76
N THR A 84 -0.64 11.36 -17.26
CA THR A 84 -0.90 9.98 -16.80
C THR A 84 0.32 9.46 -16.06
N LEU A 85 0.17 9.15 -14.77
CA LEU A 85 1.18 8.50 -13.95
C LEU A 85 1.07 6.98 -14.06
N TYR A 86 2.15 6.35 -14.54
CA TYR A 86 2.34 4.90 -14.45
C TYR A 86 3.10 4.57 -13.17
N ARG A 87 2.44 3.90 -12.23
CA ARG A 87 2.99 3.60 -10.90
C ARG A 87 2.73 2.17 -10.44
N ASP A 88 3.51 1.78 -9.44
CA ASP A 88 3.49 0.44 -8.85
C ASP A 88 2.13 0.07 -8.24
N SER A 89 1.52 -1.07 -8.62
CA SER A 89 0.18 -1.49 -8.16
C SER A 89 -0.04 -1.51 -6.64
N ALA A 90 0.98 -1.86 -5.85
CA ALA A 90 0.89 -1.93 -4.40
C ALA A 90 1.23 -0.60 -3.68
N ALA A 91 1.61 0.44 -4.43
CA ALA A 91 2.12 1.70 -3.88
C ALA A 91 3.39 1.54 -3.01
N TRP A 92 4.19 0.50 -3.22
CA TRP A 92 5.41 0.25 -2.46
C TRP A 92 6.67 0.82 -3.11
N CYS A 93 6.60 1.23 -4.38
CA CYS A 93 7.74 1.83 -5.06
C CYS A 93 8.06 3.24 -4.51
N PRO A 94 9.22 3.45 -3.86
CA PRO A 94 9.58 4.75 -3.32
C PRO A 94 9.83 5.79 -4.42
N TYR A 95 10.25 5.36 -5.62
CA TYR A 95 10.45 6.25 -6.76
C TYR A 95 9.11 6.77 -7.32
N CYS A 96 8.09 5.91 -7.37
CA CYS A 96 6.74 6.33 -7.71
C CYS A 96 6.18 7.32 -6.69
N GLN A 97 6.44 7.07 -5.40
CA GLN A 97 5.94 7.92 -4.32
C GLN A 97 6.45 9.37 -4.44
N LYS A 98 7.70 9.58 -4.85
CA LYS A 98 8.25 10.94 -5.05
C LYS A 98 7.50 11.70 -6.13
N VAL A 99 7.27 11.07 -7.29
CA VAL A 99 6.50 11.67 -8.40
C VAL A 99 5.07 11.94 -7.97
N TRP A 100 4.46 11.01 -7.22
CA TRP A 100 3.10 11.16 -6.74
C TRP A 100 2.96 12.35 -5.76
N ILE A 101 3.90 12.50 -4.82
CA ILE A 101 3.96 13.66 -3.93
C ILE A 101 4.12 14.95 -4.73
N ALA A 102 5.00 14.99 -5.74
CA ALA A 102 5.19 16.19 -6.56
C ALA A 102 3.91 16.60 -7.31
N LEU A 103 3.15 15.63 -7.83
CA LEU A 103 1.85 15.90 -8.46
C LEU A 103 0.83 16.45 -7.47
N GLU A 104 0.77 15.91 -6.25
CA GLU A 104 -0.14 16.38 -5.21
C GLU A 104 0.22 17.77 -4.69
N GLU A 105 1.49 18.01 -4.37
CA GLU A 105 1.97 19.31 -3.88
C GLU A 105 1.75 20.44 -4.91
N LYS A 106 1.88 20.11 -6.20
CA LYS A 106 1.64 21.07 -7.30
C LYS A 106 0.17 21.11 -7.73
N CYS A 107 -0.71 20.31 -7.14
CA CYS A 107 -2.13 20.19 -7.52
C CYS A 107 -2.34 19.95 -9.03
N ILE A 108 -1.44 19.21 -9.68
CA ILE A 108 -1.51 18.92 -11.12
C ILE A 108 -2.55 17.81 -11.32
N ALA A 109 -3.58 18.02 -12.14
CA ALA A 109 -4.54 16.95 -12.43
C ALA A 109 -3.87 15.78 -13.18
N TYR A 110 -4.04 14.55 -12.69
CA TYR A 110 -3.43 13.35 -13.26
C TYR A 110 -4.35 12.12 -13.27
N ASN A 111 -4.16 11.26 -14.26
CA ASN A 111 -4.66 9.89 -14.28
C ASN A 111 -3.62 8.94 -13.67
N VAL A 112 -4.06 7.79 -13.15
CA VAL A 112 -3.16 6.73 -12.67
C VAL A 112 -3.41 5.44 -13.45
N LYS A 113 -2.33 4.85 -13.96
CA LYS A 113 -2.32 3.48 -14.46
C LYS A 113 -1.34 2.67 -13.62
N THR A 114 -1.79 1.49 -13.20
CA THR A 114 -1.06 0.67 -12.24
C THR A 114 -0.38 -0.50 -12.94
N VAL A 115 0.86 -0.78 -12.56
CA VAL A 115 1.68 -1.84 -13.13
C VAL A 115 2.44 -2.52 -11.98
N PRO A 116 2.51 -3.85 -11.90
CA PRO A 116 3.30 -4.50 -10.84
C PRO A 116 4.79 -4.18 -10.98
N LEU A 117 5.51 -4.15 -9.86
CA LEU A 117 6.97 -4.18 -9.89
C LEU A 117 7.47 -5.55 -10.35
N ASN A 118 8.67 -5.57 -10.94
CA ASN A 118 9.35 -6.83 -11.34
C ASN A 118 9.54 -7.81 -10.17
N ALA A 119 9.54 -7.30 -8.92
CA ALA A 119 9.74 -8.10 -7.72
C ALA A 119 8.56 -9.05 -7.42
N TYR A 120 7.37 -8.79 -7.95
CA TYR A 120 6.18 -9.56 -7.57
C TYR A 120 5.16 -9.77 -8.70
N GLY A 121 5.45 -9.36 -9.93
CA GLY A 121 4.58 -9.65 -11.06
C GLY A 121 5.19 -9.30 -12.42
N ASP A 122 4.65 -9.95 -13.45
CA ASP A 122 5.05 -9.71 -14.83
C ASP A 122 4.50 -8.39 -15.35
N LYS A 123 5.32 -7.71 -16.17
CA LYS A 123 4.89 -6.48 -16.82
C LYS A 123 3.86 -6.80 -17.91
N PRO A 124 2.71 -6.10 -17.95
CA PRO A 124 1.75 -6.29 -19.01
C PRO A 124 2.35 -5.83 -20.33
N ALA A 125 2.08 -6.56 -21.41
CA ALA A 125 2.72 -6.34 -22.70
C ALA A 125 2.51 -4.92 -23.26
N TRP A 126 1.41 -4.25 -22.92
CA TRP A 126 1.18 -2.85 -23.32
C TRP A 126 2.15 -1.88 -22.66
N PHE A 127 2.57 -2.14 -21.42
CA PHE A 127 3.49 -1.26 -20.70
C PHE A 127 4.93 -1.47 -21.15
N SER A 128 5.34 -2.73 -21.37
CA SER A 128 6.66 -3.03 -21.93
C SER A 128 6.88 -2.50 -23.34
N ARG A 129 5.80 -2.24 -24.10
CA ARG A 129 5.87 -1.54 -25.39
C ARG A 129 5.97 -0.02 -25.24
N LEU A 130 5.42 0.52 -24.15
CA LEU A 130 5.42 1.95 -23.87
C LEU A 130 6.77 2.38 -23.28
N VAL A 131 7.22 1.70 -22.23
CA VAL A 131 8.44 2.02 -21.49
C VAL A 131 9.48 0.95 -21.77
N ASP A 132 10.57 1.32 -22.45
CA ASP A 132 11.71 0.42 -22.64
C ASP A 132 12.28 -0.01 -21.28
N GLY A 133 12.57 -1.30 -21.13
CA GLY A 133 12.94 -1.91 -19.85
C GLY A 133 11.82 -1.99 -18.79
N GLY A 134 10.62 -1.43 -19.04
CA GLY A 134 9.44 -1.57 -18.18
C GLY A 134 9.61 -1.00 -16.77
N GLN A 135 10.47 0.01 -16.61
CA GLN A 135 10.77 0.60 -15.31
C GLN A 135 9.65 1.56 -14.85
N LEU A 136 9.56 1.75 -13.53
CA LEU A 136 8.61 2.64 -12.88
C LEU A 136 9.37 3.61 -11.96
N PRO A 137 8.87 4.85 -11.76
CA PRO A 137 7.69 5.43 -12.41
C PRO A 137 7.96 5.83 -13.86
N ALA A 138 6.87 6.03 -14.60
CA ALA A 138 6.86 6.78 -15.85
C ALA A 138 5.66 7.73 -15.85
N ILE A 139 5.75 8.84 -16.57
CA ILE A 139 4.59 9.69 -16.87
C ILE A 139 4.44 9.86 -18.37
N GLU A 140 3.21 10.15 -18.79
CA GLU A 140 2.90 10.57 -20.15
C GLU A 140 2.15 11.90 -20.08
N ILE A 141 2.64 12.91 -20.81
CA ILE A 141 2.04 14.24 -20.90
C ILE A 141 1.33 14.36 -22.25
N ASP A 142 0.08 14.83 -22.23
CA ASP A 142 -0.78 15.06 -23.40
C ASP A 142 -0.87 13.83 -24.35
N ASN A 143 -0.74 12.61 -23.80
CA ASN A 143 -0.76 11.33 -24.54
C ASN A 143 0.30 11.19 -25.65
N ASN A 144 1.42 11.90 -25.52
CA ASN A 144 2.47 11.97 -26.54
C ASN A 144 3.87 11.83 -25.93
N GLU A 145 4.10 12.51 -24.81
CA GLU A 145 5.45 12.67 -24.28
C GLU A 145 5.68 11.78 -23.07
N LEU A 146 6.39 10.67 -23.30
CA LEU A 146 6.81 9.75 -22.25
C LEU A 146 8.06 10.26 -21.55
N VAL A 147 8.02 10.30 -20.22
CA VAL A 147 9.16 10.63 -19.37
C VAL A 147 9.35 9.55 -18.32
N THR A 148 10.57 9.03 -18.22
CA THR A 148 11.00 8.04 -17.25
C THR A 148 12.00 8.67 -16.28
N GLU A 149 12.45 7.91 -15.29
CA GLU A 149 13.33 8.37 -14.20
C GLU A 149 12.67 9.38 -13.26
N SER A 150 12.49 8.98 -11.98
CA SER A 150 11.72 9.78 -11.01
C SER A 150 12.19 11.22 -10.84
N ILE A 151 13.49 11.50 -10.96
CA ILE A 151 14.03 12.85 -10.82
C ILE A 151 13.77 13.70 -12.06
N ASP A 152 13.91 13.12 -13.26
CA ASP A 152 13.70 13.85 -14.50
C ASP A 152 12.22 14.10 -14.75
N ILE A 153 11.35 13.18 -14.33
CA ILE A 153 9.91 13.40 -14.24
C ILE A 153 9.58 14.61 -13.37
N ILE A 154 10.15 14.72 -12.17
CA ILE A 154 9.86 15.84 -11.26
C ILE A 154 10.31 17.16 -11.88
N LYS A 155 11.53 17.22 -12.43
CA LYS A 155 12.01 18.42 -13.14
C LYS A 155 11.08 18.81 -14.28
N ARG A 156 10.64 17.82 -15.07
CA ARG A 156 9.72 18.06 -16.18
C ARG A 156 8.37 18.61 -15.70
N LEU A 157 7.83 18.07 -14.60
CA LEU A 157 6.61 18.59 -14.00
C LEU A 157 6.78 20.02 -13.48
N ASP A 158 7.95 20.37 -12.94
CA ASP A 158 8.26 21.74 -12.53
C ASP A 158 8.35 22.71 -13.71
N ASP A 159 8.96 22.29 -14.82
CA ASP A 159 9.10 23.12 -16.02
C ASP A 159 7.76 23.34 -16.76
N ASP A 160 6.93 22.30 -16.88
CA ASP A 160 5.68 22.33 -17.66
C ASP A 160 4.47 22.88 -16.88
N PHE A 161 4.53 22.83 -15.54
CA PHE A 161 3.44 23.24 -14.64
C PHE A 161 3.98 24.17 -13.52
N PRO A 162 4.32 25.43 -13.85
CA PRO A 162 4.86 26.39 -12.89
C PRO A 162 3.84 26.90 -11.86
#